data_AF-A0A699RUB7-F1
#
_entry.id   AF-A0A699RUB7-F1
#
_cell.length_a   1.000
_cell.length_b   1.000
_cell.length_c   1.000
_cell.angle_alpha   90.00
_cell.angle_beta   90.00
_cell.angle_gamma   90.00
#
_symmetry.space_group_name_H-M   'P 1'
#
loop_
_entity.id
_entity.type
_entity.pdbx_description
1 polymer ?
#
loop_
_entity_poly.entity_id
_entity_poly.type
_entity_poly.pdbx_seq_one_letter_code
_entity_poly.pdbx_strand_id
1 'polypeptide(L)'
;MHTFYQPYPHEFQWTKDHPLEQVIGEPSRLVLTRNQLRSDGDMCMYALTVSSMEPKNVKEAMTDPAWIESIQEELLQFKRMDVWVLVPTPNNISPLTLK
;
A
#
# COMPACT_ATOMS: atom_id res chain seq x y z
N MET A 1 -6.52 -6.62 28.87
CA MET A 1 -5.55 -7.17 27.91
C MET A 1 -6.33 -7.81 26.76
N HIS A 2 -6.61 -7.08 25.68
CA HIS A 2 -7.28 -7.63 24.49
C HIS A 2 -6.22 -7.89 23.43
N THR A 3 -5.97 -9.17 23.14
CA THR A 3 -5.07 -9.62 22.08
C THR A 3 -5.80 -9.48 20.74
N PHE A 4 -5.44 -8.47 19.95
CA PHE A 4 -5.96 -8.21 18.59
C PHE A 4 -5.20 -8.96 17.48
N TYR A 5 -4.34 -9.92 17.82
CA TYR A 5 -3.70 -10.77 16.83
C TYR A 5 -4.56 -12.00 16.55
N GLN A 6 -5.49 -11.87 15.61
CA GLN A 6 -5.98 -13.01 14.85
C GLN A 6 -4.99 -13.24 13.70
N PRO A 7 -4.33 -14.41 13.61
CA PRO A 7 -3.63 -14.80 12.39
C PRO A 7 -4.68 -14.91 11.29
N TYR A 8 -4.64 -14.01 10.31
CA TYR A 8 -5.41 -14.19 9.09
C TYR A 8 -4.97 -15.54 8.48
N PRO A 9 -5.88 -16.47 8.19
CA PRO A 9 -5.53 -17.71 7.52
C PRO A 9 -5.03 -17.34 6.12
N HIS A 10 -3.71 -17.39 5.94
CA HIS A 10 -3.05 -17.00 4.70
C HIS A 10 -3.13 -18.12 3.65
N GLU A 11 -4.33 -18.63 3.40
CA GLU A 11 -4.62 -19.51 2.27
C GLU A 11 -5.20 -18.68 1.12
N PHE A 12 -4.39 -17.77 0.56
CA PHE A 12 -4.71 -17.12 -0.71
C PHE A 12 -4.50 -18.14 -1.84
N GLN A 13 -5.53 -18.96 -2.10
CA GLN A 13 -5.62 -19.71 -3.35
C GLN A 13 -5.94 -18.71 -4.46
N TRP A 14 -4.96 -18.43 -5.31
CA TRP A 14 -5.13 -17.49 -6.42
C TRP A 14 -6.03 -18.12 -7.49
N THR A 15 -7.28 -17.70 -7.56
CA THR A 15 -8.12 -17.86 -8.74
C THR A 15 -7.69 -16.83 -9.78
N LYS A 16 -7.60 -17.23 -11.06
CA LYS A 16 -7.31 -16.27 -12.15
C LYS A 16 -8.38 -15.18 -12.23
N ASP A 17 -9.60 -15.52 -11.85
CA ASP A 17 -10.72 -14.61 -11.77
C ASP A 17 -10.76 -13.96 -10.40
N HIS A 18 -10.85 -12.63 -10.37
CA HIS A 18 -11.03 -11.86 -9.15
C HIS A 18 -12.52 -11.91 -8.79
N PRO A 19 -12.92 -12.65 -7.74
CA PRO A 19 -14.33 -12.77 -7.37
C PRO A 19 -14.91 -11.39 -7.05
N LEU A 20 -16.17 -11.18 -7.42
CA LEU A 20 -16.84 -9.89 -7.29
C LEU A 20 -16.98 -9.48 -5.81
N GLU A 21 -17.10 -10.49 -4.93
CA GLU A 21 -17.19 -10.33 -3.48
C GLU A 21 -15.91 -9.77 -2.86
N GLN A 22 -14.76 -9.92 -3.54
CA GLN A 22 -13.48 -9.34 -3.10
C GLN A 22 -13.24 -7.95 -3.67
N VAL A 23 -14.10 -7.46 -4.59
CA VAL A 23 -13.95 -6.11 -5.14
C VAL A 23 -14.30 -5.10 -4.06
N ILE A 24 -13.32 -4.28 -3.70
CA ILE A 24 -13.50 -3.23 -2.71
C ILE A 24 -14.21 -2.06 -3.39
N GLY A 25 -15.41 -1.74 -2.90
CA GLY A 25 -16.25 -0.67 -3.43
C GLY A 25 -17.30 -1.16 -4.44
N GLU A 26 -18.23 -0.28 -4.80
CA GLU A 26 -19.32 -0.59 -5.73
C GLU A 26 -18.82 -0.60 -7.18
N PRO A 27 -18.85 -1.74 -7.93
CA PRO A 27 -18.30 -1.82 -9.29
C PRO A 27 -19.03 -0.94 -10.32
N SER A 28 -20.31 -0.66 -10.10
CA SER A 28 -21.13 0.22 -10.95
C SER A 28 -20.86 1.71 -10.73
N ARG A 29 -20.07 2.06 -9.72
CA ARG A 29 -19.83 3.45 -9.37
C ARG A 29 -18.87 4.11 -10.35
N LEU A 30 -19.15 5.37 -10.65
CA LEU A 30 -18.32 6.18 -11.53
C LEU A 30 -16.95 6.44 -10.90
N VAL A 31 -15.95 6.72 -11.75
CA VAL A 31 -14.62 7.15 -11.31
C VAL A 31 -14.75 8.50 -10.58
N LEU A 32 -14.44 8.51 -9.29
CA LEU A 32 -14.44 9.71 -8.48
C LEU A 32 -13.02 10.24 -8.33
N THR A 33 -12.90 11.57 -8.36
CA THR A 33 -11.65 12.23 -8.00
C THR A 33 -11.48 12.23 -6.47
N ARG A 34 -10.23 12.29 -6.02
CA ARG A 34 -9.88 12.35 -4.59
C ARG A 34 -10.65 13.44 -3.82
N ASN A 35 -10.92 14.58 -4.45
CA ASN A 35 -11.66 15.68 -3.81
C ASN A 35 -13.14 15.35 -3.63
N GLN A 36 -13.75 14.60 -4.55
CA GLN A 36 -15.16 14.19 -4.45
C GLN A 36 -15.36 13.11 -3.39
N LEU A 37 -14.38 12.21 -3.20
CA LEU A 37 -14.43 11.18 -2.15
C LEU A 37 -14.41 11.75 -0.73
N ARG A 38 -13.82 12.95 -0.54
CA ARG A 38 -13.84 13.62 0.78
C ARG A 38 -15.26 13.98 1.24
N SER A 39 -16.21 14.18 0.33
CA SER A 39 -17.59 14.53 0.66
C SER A 39 -18.54 13.33 0.74
N ASP A 40 -18.16 12.18 0.21
CA ASP A 40 -19.07 11.06 -0.10
C ASP A 40 -19.22 10.01 1.02
N GLY A 41 -18.69 10.28 2.22
CA GLY A 41 -18.77 9.36 3.38
C GLY A 41 -17.85 8.13 3.31
N ASP A 42 -17.36 7.74 2.12
CA ASP A 42 -16.35 6.69 1.91
C ASP A 42 -14.91 7.13 2.25
N MET A 43 -14.78 8.28 2.89
CA MET A 43 -13.51 8.79 3.42
C MET A 43 -12.80 7.75 4.30
N CYS A 44 -13.54 6.88 4.99
CA CYS A 44 -12.96 5.85 5.87
C CYS A 44 -12.07 4.86 5.11
N MET A 45 -12.50 4.40 3.93
CA MET A 45 -11.69 3.48 3.10
C MET A 45 -10.42 4.15 2.57
N TYR A 46 -10.51 5.44 2.23
CA TYR A 46 -9.36 6.23 1.81
C TYR A 46 -8.41 6.55 2.99
N ALA A 47 -8.94 6.89 4.16
CA ALA A 47 -8.14 7.25 5.34
C ALA A 47 -7.35 6.05 5.90
N LEU A 48 -7.86 4.83 5.71
CA LEU A 48 -7.17 3.60 6.10
C LEU A 48 -6.09 3.17 5.10
N THR A 49 -6.22 3.54 3.82
CA THR A 49 -5.30 3.12 2.75
C THR A 49 -4.30 4.20 2.35
N VAL A 50 -4.63 5.47 2.60
CA VAL A 50 -3.78 6.60 2.27
C VAL A 50 -3.35 7.29 3.56
N SER A 51 -2.03 7.30 3.79
CA SER A 51 -1.46 8.04 4.91
C SER A 51 -1.98 9.48 4.88
N SER A 52 -2.51 9.91 6.04
CA SER A 52 -2.97 11.29 6.21
C SER A 52 -1.80 12.29 6.22
N MET A 53 -0.57 11.81 6.42
CA MET A 53 0.66 12.59 6.43
C MET A 53 1.63 12.02 5.41
N GLU A 54 1.88 12.79 4.35
CA GLU A 54 2.90 12.45 3.37
C GLU A 54 4.28 12.84 3.94
N PRO A 55 5.17 11.88 4.20
CA PRO A 55 6.49 12.19 4.75
C PRO A 55 7.29 13.01 3.73
N LYS A 56 7.89 14.11 4.17
CA LYS A 56 8.63 15.02 3.28
C LYS A 56 10.06 14.56 3.00
N ASN A 57 10.56 13.63 3.81
CA ASN A 57 11.91 13.10 3.72
C ASN A 57 11.98 11.65 4.22
N VAL A 58 13.03 10.94 3.83
CA VAL A 58 13.22 9.52 4.16
C VAL A 58 13.30 9.30 5.67
N LYS A 59 13.90 10.23 6.42
CA LYS A 59 14.03 10.09 7.87
C LYS A 59 12.67 10.12 8.56
N GLU A 60 11.79 11.04 8.16
CA GLU A 60 10.40 11.11 8.62
C GLU A 60 9.62 9.85 8.24
N ALA A 61 9.75 9.39 6.99
CA ALA A 61 9.16 8.13 6.53
C ALA A 61 9.60 6.92 7.37
N MET A 62 10.87 6.88 7.80
CA MET A 62 11.41 5.79 8.61
C MET A 62 11.01 5.86 10.10
N THR A 63 10.38 6.94 10.55
CA THR A 63 9.89 7.04 11.95
C THR A 63 8.50 6.42 12.13
N ASP A 64 7.76 6.21 11.06
CA ASP A 64 6.42 5.64 11.08
C ASP A 64 6.44 4.16 10.66
N PRO A 65 6.17 3.21 11.59
CA PRO A 65 6.12 1.79 11.27
C PRO A 65 5.09 1.45 10.19
N ALA A 66 3.93 2.11 10.18
CA ALA A 66 2.88 1.83 9.19
C ALA A 66 3.33 2.22 7.78
N TRP A 67 4.12 3.29 7.66
CA TRP A 67 4.71 3.70 6.40
C TRP A 67 5.76 2.69 5.90
N ILE A 68 6.59 2.16 6.80
CA ILE A 68 7.57 1.12 6.45
C ILE A 68 6.87 -0.15 5.95
N GLU A 69 5.84 -0.62 6.67
CA GLU A 69 5.07 -1.80 6.28
C GLU A 69 4.39 -1.60 4.92
N SER A 70 3.76 -0.44 4.69
CA SER A 70 3.10 -0.11 3.42
C SER A 70 4.08 -0.14 2.24
N ILE A 71 5.27 0.47 2.39
CA ILE A 71 6.30 0.45 1.35
C ILE A 71 6.83 -0.97 1.09
N GLN A 72 6.93 -1.80 2.13
CA GLN A 72 7.32 -3.20 1.97
C GLN A 72 6.28 -4.02 1.20
N GLU A 73 4.98 -3.81 1.48
CA GLU A 73 3.89 -4.46 0.75
C GLU A 73 3.86 -4.03 -0.72
N GLU A 74 4.02 -2.74 -1.01
CA GLU A 74 4.07 -2.21 -2.39
C GLU A 74 5.26 -2.78 -3.17
N LEU A 75 6.46 -2.81 -2.57
CA LEU A 75 7.64 -3.43 -3.19
C LEU A 75 7.43 -4.93 -3.45
N LEU A 76 6.70 -5.62 -2.57
CA LEU A 76 6.34 -7.02 -2.78
C LEU A 76 5.35 -7.19 -3.94
N GLN A 77 4.39 -6.28 -4.11
CA GLN A 77 3.49 -6.28 -5.26
C GLN A 77 4.25 -6.07 -6.57
N PHE A 78 5.21 -5.15 -6.63
CA PHE A 78 6.03 -4.96 -7.83
C PHE A 78 6.81 -6.22 -8.23
N LYS A 79 7.37 -6.93 -7.23
CA LYS A 79 8.01 -8.23 -7.47
C LYS A 79 7.03 -9.29 -7.98
N ARG A 80 5.81 -9.34 -7.44
CA ARG A 80 4.77 -10.28 -7.87
C ARG A 80 4.29 -10.02 -9.28
N MET A 81 4.19 -8.76 -9.68
CA MET A 81 3.74 -8.35 -11.01
C MET A 81 4.85 -8.37 -12.07
N ASP A 82 6.10 -8.61 -11.66
CA ASP A 82 7.29 -8.60 -12.54
C ASP A 82 7.41 -7.31 -13.38
N VAL A 83 7.03 -6.18 -12.78
CA VAL A 83 6.99 -4.89 -13.48
C VAL A 83 8.34 -4.18 -13.49
N TRP A 84 9.27 -4.57 -12.60
CA TRP A 84 10.54 -3.88 -12.37
C TRP A 84 11.72 -4.86 -12.41
N VAL A 85 12.79 -4.48 -13.11
CA VAL A 85 14.07 -5.23 -13.14
C VAL A 85 15.04 -4.63 -12.15
N LEU A 86 15.56 -5.43 -11.21
CA LEU A 86 16.62 -5.00 -10.30
C LEU A 86 17.94 -4.85 -11.06
N VAL A 87 18.48 -3.63 -11.06
CA VAL A 87 19.79 -3.32 -11.64
C VAL A 87 20.83 -3.27 -10.53
N PRO A 88 22.05 -3.81 -10.73
CA PRO A 88 23.12 -3.69 -9.75
C PRO A 88 23.40 -2.23 -9.39
N THR A 89 23.70 -1.98 -8.13
CA THR A 89 24.09 -0.64 -7.66
C THR A 89 25.33 -0.17 -8.42
N PRO A 90 25.32 1.04 -9.03
CA PRO A 90 26.49 1.59 -9.69
C PRO A 90 27.63 1.79 -8.68
N ASN A 91 28.86 1.46 -9.09
CA ASN A 91 30.03 1.68 -8.25
C ASN A 91 30.14 3.17 -7.86
N ASN A 92 30.37 3.44 -6.57
CA ASN A 92 30.52 4.77 -5.96
C ASN A 92 29.22 5.59 -5.74
N ILE A 93 28.03 4.99 -5.89
CA ILE A 93 26.77 5.65 -5.55
C ILE A 93 26.07 4.88 -4.43
N SER A 94 25.93 5.50 -3.27
CA SER A 94 24.98 5.05 -2.26
C SER A 94 23.59 5.53 -2.68
N PRO A 95 22.65 4.64 -3.04
CA PRO A 95 21.32 5.04 -3.54
C PRO A 95 20.53 5.89 -2.53
N LEU A 96 20.85 5.73 -1.25
CA LEU A 96 20.27 6.46 -0.14
C LEU A 96 21.42 7.08 0.66
N THR A 97 21.73 8.35 0.39
CA THR A 97 22.50 9.17 1.33
C THR A 97 21.54 9.70 2.40
N LEU A 98 21.29 8.90 3.45
CA LEU A 98 20.71 9.41 4.69
C LEU A 98 21.76 10.33 5.33
N LYS A 99 21.57 11.65 5.23
CA LYS A 99 22.37 12.64 5.96
C LYS A 99 21.95 12.71 7.42
#